data_AF-H2ZBA2-F1
#
_entry.id   AF-H2ZBA2-F1
#
_cell.length_a   1.000
_cell.length_b   1.000
_cell.length_c   1.000
_cell.angle_alpha   90.00
_cell.angle_beta   90.00
_cell.angle_gamma   90.00
#
_symmetry.space_group_name_H-M   'P 1'
#
loop_
_entity.id
_entity.type
_entity.pdbx_description
1 polymer ?
#
loop_
_entity_poly.entity_id
_entity_poly.type
_entity_poly.pdbx_seq_one_letter_code
_entity_poly.pdbx_strand_id
1 'polypeptide(L)'
;MLLCNAVRIGIHKSEILGKINLLSLNLCRINSSLKMSSKHQSASSDVDPKGAFVRKESSFRNEVKEGGEFPPENGRYHLYVSLACPWAHRTLIARKLKGLENAISYTVVDFLMLDNGWRFNENVEHCEKDPIFDAQYLREVYLKVSPGYNGRITVPVLFDKKLKKIVNNESSEIIRMFNKNFNKLCPDDEHRMLDFYPEHLQGKIQEVNDWIYPNINNGVYRCGFARSQEAYDQAVQGLFTHLDKVEDLLSKQRYLAGTQLTEADIRLFTTLVRFDHVYHGHFKCNKKRIIDYPNMWSYMKELYQMAAFGSTTDMNHITKHYQMSHTSINPFGIVYIGPDINFEEPHDRASKFPL
;
A
#
# COMPACT_ATOMS: atom_id res chain seq x y z
N MET A 1 46.23 10.06 -37.34
CA MET A 1 47.64 9.63 -37.48
C MET A 1 47.86 8.51 -36.48
N LEU A 2 47.78 7.23 -36.82
CA LEU A 2 48.60 6.51 -37.78
C LEU A 2 47.76 5.46 -38.51
N LEU A 3 47.36 5.81 -39.73
CA LEU A 3 47.07 4.86 -40.80
C LEU A 3 48.28 4.93 -41.73
N CYS A 4 49.41 4.39 -41.27
CA CYS A 4 50.59 4.17 -42.09
C CYS A 4 51.41 3.04 -41.46
N ASN A 5 51.83 2.10 -42.30
CA ASN A 5 52.69 0.95 -42.01
C ASN A 5 52.00 -0.34 -41.51
N ALA A 6 51.05 -0.83 -42.31
CA ALA A 6 50.74 -2.25 -42.37
C ALA A 6 51.65 -2.94 -43.40
N VAL A 7 52.96 -3.08 -43.12
CA VAL A 7 53.83 -4.08 -43.78
C VAL A 7 54.93 -4.50 -42.81
N ARG A 8 54.65 -5.51 -41.98
CA ARG A 8 55.56 -6.59 -41.57
C ARG A 8 54.85 -7.44 -40.53
N ILE A 9 55.04 -8.75 -40.65
CA ILE A 9 54.38 -9.84 -39.92
C ILE A 9 53.03 -10.20 -40.56
N GLY A 10 53.09 -11.15 -41.50
CA GLY A 10 51.96 -11.70 -42.20
C GLY A 10 51.01 -12.43 -41.26
N ILE A 11 49.92 -11.75 -40.90
CA ILE A 11 48.75 -12.36 -40.28
C ILE A 11 47.58 -12.11 -41.22
N HIS A 12 46.98 -13.20 -41.71
CA HIS A 12 45.90 -13.17 -42.69
C HIS A 12 44.68 -12.39 -42.17
N LYS A 13 44.13 -11.50 -43.02
CA LYS A 13 42.88 -10.73 -42.79
C LYS A 13 41.67 -11.58 -42.36
N SER A 14 41.70 -12.90 -42.59
CA SER A 14 40.62 -13.82 -42.22
C SER A 14 40.54 -14.16 -40.73
N GLU A 15 41.62 -14.02 -39.95
CA GLU A 15 41.60 -14.35 -38.51
C GLU A 15 41.08 -13.21 -37.63
N ILE A 16 41.19 -11.96 -38.09
CA ILE A 16 40.71 -10.78 -37.36
C ILE A 16 39.19 -10.62 -37.51
N LEU A 17 38.63 -10.94 -38.69
CA LEU A 17 37.19 -10.93 -38.93
C LEU A 17 36.45 -12.06 -38.18
N GLY A 18 37.08 -13.21 -37.97
CA GLY A 18 36.51 -14.30 -37.16
C GLY A 18 36.41 -13.97 -35.66
N LYS A 19 37.42 -13.28 -35.10
CA LYS A 19 37.42 -12.91 -33.66
C LYS A 19 36.48 -11.75 -33.33
N ILE A 20 36.29 -10.80 -34.27
CA ILE A 20 35.34 -9.68 -34.08
C ILE A 20 33.89 -10.20 -34.13
N ASN A 21 33.58 -11.20 -34.95
CA ASN A 21 32.24 -11.80 -35.00
C ASN A 21 31.93 -12.67 -33.76
N LEU A 22 32.92 -13.35 -33.17
CA LEU A 22 32.71 -14.11 -31.93
C LEU A 22 32.49 -13.23 -30.69
N LEU A 23 33.09 -12.03 -30.64
CA LEU A 23 32.88 -11.08 -29.55
C LEU A 23 31.50 -10.39 -29.65
N SER A 24 31.04 -10.03 -30.86
CA SER A 24 29.70 -9.46 -31.06
C SER A 24 28.58 -10.49 -30.90
N LEU A 25 28.79 -11.76 -31.28
CA LEU A 25 27.83 -12.85 -31.02
C LEU A 25 27.76 -13.25 -29.55
N ASN A 26 28.85 -13.13 -28.78
CA ASN A 26 28.82 -13.37 -27.33
C ASN A 26 28.24 -12.17 -26.55
N LEU A 27 28.44 -10.93 -26.99
CA LEU A 27 27.77 -9.76 -26.41
C LEU A 27 26.26 -9.74 -26.71
N CYS A 28 25.84 -10.27 -27.86
CA CYS A 28 24.42 -10.39 -28.21
C CYS A 28 23.73 -11.61 -27.56
N ARG A 29 24.47 -12.60 -27.06
CA ARG A 29 23.94 -13.77 -26.33
C ARG A 29 23.95 -13.62 -24.80
N ILE A 30 24.68 -12.66 -24.24
CA ILE A 30 24.65 -12.39 -22.79
C ILE A 30 23.45 -11.52 -22.38
N ASN A 31 22.76 -10.88 -23.34
CA ASN A 31 21.57 -10.05 -23.07
C ASN A 31 20.21 -10.77 -23.23
N SER A 32 20.16 -12.10 -23.30
CA SER A 32 18.89 -12.82 -23.52
C SER A 32 18.60 -13.98 -22.53
N SER A 33 19.23 -14.04 -21.35
CA SER A 33 18.96 -15.11 -20.38
C SER A 33 18.73 -14.70 -18.92
N LEU A 34 18.54 -13.41 -18.63
CA LEU A 34 17.70 -13.04 -17.49
C LEU A 34 16.25 -13.37 -17.87
N LYS A 35 15.89 -14.64 -17.79
CA LYS A 35 14.50 -15.07 -17.70
C LYS A 35 13.88 -14.29 -16.54
N MET A 36 13.21 -13.18 -16.82
CA MET A 36 12.29 -12.52 -15.90
C MET A 36 11.13 -13.48 -15.64
N SER A 37 11.38 -14.49 -14.81
CA SER A 37 10.53 -15.68 -14.69
C SER A 37 9.60 -15.66 -13.49
N SER A 38 9.57 -14.62 -12.65
CA SER A 38 8.51 -14.48 -11.66
C SER A 38 7.41 -13.60 -12.23
N LYS A 39 6.33 -14.23 -12.69
CA LYS A 39 5.03 -13.55 -12.85
C LYS A 39 4.69 -12.84 -11.54
N HIS A 40 3.99 -11.71 -11.61
CA HIS A 40 3.48 -11.04 -10.41
C HIS A 40 2.59 -12.01 -9.62
N GLN A 41 2.84 -12.14 -8.31
CA GLN A 41 2.03 -12.96 -7.41
C GLN A 41 0.92 -12.10 -6.81
N SER A 42 -0.31 -12.25 -7.33
CA SER A 42 -1.49 -11.55 -6.82
C SER A 42 -1.92 -12.02 -5.42
N ALA A 43 -2.63 -11.18 -4.66
CA ALA A 43 -3.27 -11.59 -3.41
C ALA A 43 -4.24 -12.77 -3.57
N SER A 44 -4.93 -12.86 -4.70
CA SER A 44 -5.95 -13.90 -4.93
C SER A 44 -5.41 -15.33 -5.03
N SER A 45 -4.08 -15.52 -5.10
CA SER A 45 -3.42 -16.84 -5.16
C SER A 45 -2.87 -17.33 -3.82
N ASP A 46 -2.93 -16.51 -2.77
CA ASP A 46 -2.41 -16.85 -1.43
C ASP A 46 -3.48 -17.63 -0.65
N VAL A 47 -3.75 -18.86 -1.07
CA VAL A 47 -4.81 -19.70 -0.49
C VAL A 47 -4.21 -21.04 -0.05
N ASP A 48 -4.55 -21.49 1.16
CA ASP A 48 -4.13 -22.78 1.69
C ASP A 48 -4.93 -23.96 1.07
N PRO A 49 -4.53 -25.23 1.30
CA PRO A 49 -5.26 -26.38 0.77
C PRO A 49 -6.72 -26.50 1.24
N LYS A 50 -7.11 -25.80 2.31
CA LYS A 50 -8.49 -25.78 2.84
C LYS A 50 -9.31 -24.63 2.25
N GLY A 51 -8.74 -23.82 1.37
CA GLY A 51 -9.41 -22.70 0.72
C GLY A 51 -9.36 -21.39 1.51
N ALA A 52 -8.58 -21.31 2.60
CA ALA A 52 -8.43 -20.09 3.38
C ALA A 52 -7.33 -19.19 2.84
N PHE A 53 -7.60 -17.88 2.75
CA PHE A 53 -6.59 -16.90 2.35
C PHE A 53 -5.54 -16.68 3.46
N VAL A 54 -4.26 -16.79 3.10
CA VAL A 54 -3.10 -16.65 4.00
C VAL A 54 -2.15 -15.59 3.46
N ARG A 55 -2.17 -14.40 4.07
CA ARG A 55 -1.33 -13.27 3.63
C ARG A 55 0.15 -13.54 3.90
N LYS A 56 0.99 -13.42 2.86
CA LYS A 56 2.45 -13.37 3.02
C LYS A 56 2.93 -12.05 3.64
N GLU A 57 3.96 -12.14 4.48
CA GLU A 57 4.58 -10.99 5.15
C GLU A 57 5.43 -10.12 4.21
N SER A 58 5.62 -8.86 4.61
CA SER A 58 6.48 -7.86 3.96
C SER A 58 7.98 -8.17 4.21
N SER A 59 8.84 -7.87 3.22
CA SER A 59 10.26 -8.31 3.24
C SER A 59 11.25 -7.20 3.58
N PHE A 60 10.94 -5.94 3.29
CA PHE A 60 11.83 -4.81 3.57
C PHE A 60 11.38 -4.13 4.86
N ARG A 61 12.23 -4.18 5.89
CA ARG A 61 11.90 -3.83 7.28
C ARG A 61 12.92 -2.89 7.92
N ASN A 62 13.66 -2.11 7.13
CA ASN A 62 14.57 -1.12 7.67
C ASN A 62 13.79 0.08 8.23
N GLU A 63 14.47 0.90 9.02
CA GLU A 63 13.87 2.04 9.72
C GLU A 63 14.59 3.35 9.35
N VAL A 64 13.82 4.42 9.15
CA VAL A 64 14.37 5.78 9.12
C VAL A 64 14.65 6.24 10.55
N LYS A 65 15.90 6.49 10.93
CA LYS A 65 16.28 6.94 12.27
C LYS A 65 17.54 7.78 12.28
N GLU A 66 17.60 8.73 13.20
CA GLU A 66 18.78 9.58 13.43
C GLU A 66 20.04 8.74 13.69
N GLY A 67 21.15 9.11 13.05
CA GLY A 67 22.42 8.37 13.14
C GLY A 67 22.42 6.97 12.52
N GLY A 68 21.31 6.52 11.90
CA GLY A 68 21.23 5.25 11.18
C GLY A 68 21.69 5.34 9.71
N GLU A 69 21.53 4.25 8.96
CA GLU A 69 21.76 4.23 7.49
C GLU A 69 20.79 5.19 6.76
N PHE A 70 19.57 5.31 7.31
CA PHE A 70 18.48 6.13 6.79
C PHE A 70 18.13 7.25 7.79
N PRO A 71 18.89 8.34 7.90
CA PRO A 71 18.52 9.50 8.72
C PRO A 71 17.38 10.34 8.12
N PRO A 72 16.48 10.92 8.93
CA PRO A 72 15.40 11.77 8.45
C PRO A 72 15.94 13.05 7.78
N GLU A 73 15.88 13.11 6.45
CA GLU A 73 16.37 14.22 5.63
C GLU A 73 15.24 14.74 4.71
N ASN A 74 15.08 16.07 4.66
CA ASN A 74 14.09 16.72 3.81
C ASN A 74 14.31 16.36 2.34
N GLY A 75 13.26 15.88 1.67
CA GLY A 75 13.31 15.52 0.26
C GLY A 75 14.12 14.26 -0.08
N ARG A 76 14.67 13.52 0.90
CA ARG A 76 15.42 12.26 0.65
C ARG A 76 14.50 11.08 0.33
N TYR A 77 13.33 11.03 0.95
CA TYR A 77 12.43 9.89 0.87
C TYR A 77 11.31 10.08 -0.15
N HIS A 78 10.86 8.97 -0.72
CA HIS A 78 9.76 8.92 -1.67
C HIS A 78 8.84 7.74 -1.35
N LEU A 79 7.53 7.92 -1.48
CA LEU A 79 6.53 6.89 -1.29
C LEU A 79 5.94 6.43 -2.63
N TYR A 80 6.01 5.15 -2.94
CA TYR A 80 5.16 4.57 -3.98
C TYR A 80 3.88 4.03 -3.37
N VAL A 81 2.72 4.46 -3.89
CA VAL A 81 1.40 4.16 -3.32
C VAL A 81 0.39 3.85 -4.41
N SER A 82 -0.70 3.17 -4.05
CA SER A 82 -1.94 3.17 -4.83
C SER A 82 -3.03 3.77 -3.95
N LEU A 83 -3.83 4.69 -4.48
CA LEU A 83 -4.97 5.29 -3.76
C LEU A 83 -6.04 4.23 -3.41
N ALA A 84 -6.08 3.11 -4.16
CA ALA A 84 -6.98 2.00 -3.89
C ALA A 84 -6.58 1.15 -2.67
N CYS A 85 -5.28 1.04 -2.37
CA CYS A 85 -4.77 0.10 -1.38
C CYS A 85 -4.94 0.64 0.06
N PRO A 86 -5.66 -0.07 0.96
CA PRO A 86 -5.85 0.42 2.33
C PRO A 86 -4.54 0.51 3.12
N TRP A 87 -3.57 -0.38 2.84
CA TRP A 87 -2.26 -0.36 3.50
C TRP A 87 -1.45 0.88 3.09
N ALA A 88 -1.49 1.26 1.81
CA ALA A 88 -0.83 2.46 1.33
C ALA A 88 -1.56 3.73 1.77
N HIS A 89 -2.88 3.68 1.86
CA HIS A 89 -3.69 4.80 2.32
C HIS A 89 -3.34 5.22 3.75
N ARG A 90 -2.97 4.27 4.64
CA ARG A 90 -2.48 4.58 5.99
C ARG A 90 -1.28 5.52 5.98
N THR A 91 -0.34 5.31 5.05
CA THR A 91 0.88 6.13 4.97
C THR A 91 0.59 7.51 4.42
N LEU A 92 -0.39 7.65 3.52
CA LEU A 92 -0.86 8.95 3.05
C LEU A 92 -1.55 9.75 4.14
N ILE A 93 -2.43 9.11 4.94
CA ILE A 93 -3.08 9.74 6.09
C ILE A 93 -2.03 10.19 7.10
N ALA A 94 -1.11 9.30 7.50
CA ALA A 94 -0.05 9.63 8.46
C ALA A 94 0.87 10.75 7.95
N ARG A 95 1.22 10.74 6.64
CA ARG A 95 2.00 11.80 6.01
C ARG A 95 1.31 13.15 6.11
N LYS A 96 0.00 13.20 5.85
CA LYS A 96 -0.80 14.44 5.90
C LYS A 96 -1.06 14.92 7.32
N LEU A 97 -1.37 14.01 8.25
CA LEU A 97 -1.50 14.32 9.69
C LEU A 97 -0.23 14.94 10.27
N LYS A 98 0.96 14.54 9.79
CA LYS A 98 2.25 15.06 10.25
C LYS A 98 2.80 16.22 9.40
N GLY A 99 2.05 16.71 8.41
CA GLY A 99 2.49 17.83 7.57
C GLY A 99 3.75 17.51 6.74
N LEU A 100 3.99 16.23 6.42
CA LEU A 100 5.23 15.76 5.79
C LEU A 100 5.21 15.89 4.27
N GLU A 101 4.32 16.71 3.70
CA GLU A 101 4.13 16.77 2.26
C GLU A 101 5.35 17.27 1.51
N ASN A 102 6.04 18.25 2.08
CA ASN A 102 7.29 18.81 1.54
C ASN A 102 8.48 17.89 1.80
N ALA A 103 8.46 17.12 2.89
CA ALA A 103 9.56 16.24 3.28
C ALA A 103 9.59 14.93 2.50
N ILE A 104 8.42 14.38 2.20
CA ILE A 104 8.26 13.06 1.59
C ILE A 104 7.38 13.21 0.36
N SER A 105 8.00 13.16 -0.82
CA SER A 105 7.26 13.03 -2.09
C SER A 105 6.55 11.68 -2.21
N TYR A 106 5.50 11.56 -3.02
CA TYR A 106 4.92 10.27 -3.37
C TYR A 106 4.52 10.21 -4.85
N THR A 107 4.40 9.00 -5.39
CA THR A 107 3.89 8.72 -6.73
C THR A 107 2.81 7.64 -6.65
N VAL A 108 1.71 7.87 -7.38
CA VAL A 108 0.56 6.96 -7.44
C VAL A 108 0.69 6.03 -8.65
N VAL A 109 0.62 4.72 -8.40
CA VAL A 109 0.47 3.70 -9.44
C VAL A 109 -0.98 3.55 -9.87
N ASP A 110 -1.19 3.09 -11.10
CA ASP A 110 -2.49 2.78 -11.69
C ASP A 110 -3.33 1.89 -10.77
N PHE A 111 -4.63 2.18 -10.67
CA PHE A 111 -5.58 1.33 -9.95
C PHE A 111 -5.67 -0.06 -10.59
N LEU A 112 -5.42 -0.20 -11.90
CA LEU A 112 -5.54 -1.46 -12.62
C LEU A 112 -4.30 -2.34 -12.41
N MET A 113 -4.47 -3.44 -11.67
CA MET A 113 -3.40 -4.37 -11.33
C MET A 113 -3.63 -5.75 -11.97
N LEU A 114 -3.04 -5.97 -13.15
CA LEU A 114 -3.13 -7.23 -13.90
C LEU A 114 -1.84 -8.07 -13.73
N ASP A 115 -1.50 -8.89 -14.74
CA ASP A 115 -0.42 -9.90 -14.70
C ASP A 115 0.98 -9.36 -14.34
N ASN A 116 1.24 -8.08 -14.56
CA ASN A 116 2.53 -7.44 -14.27
C ASN A 116 2.54 -6.70 -12.92
N GLY A 117 1.40 -6.66 -12.21
CA GLY A 117 1.23 -5.93 -10.96
C GLY A 117 1.02 -4.43 -11.17
N TRP A 118 1.44 -3.65 -10.17
CA TRP A 118 1.30 -2.20 -10.14
C TRP A 118 2.07 -1.52 -11.27
N ARG A 119 1.37 -0.71 -12.06
CA ARG A 119 1.88 0.00 -13.24
C ARG A 119 1.98 1.49 -12.98
N PHE A 120 3.01 2.14 -13.53
CA PHE A 120 3.07 3.60 -13.64
C PHE A 120 2.37 4.04 -14.93
N ASN A 121 1.38 4.92 -14.82
CA ASN A 121 0.52 5.29 -15.95
C ASN A 121 -0.01 6.73 -15.82
N GLU A 122 0.70 7.69 -16.41
CA GLU A 122 0.32 9.11 -16.41
C GLU A 122 -1.00 9.44 -17.15
N ASN A 123 -1.57 8.49 -17.88
CA ASN A 123 -2.86 8.69 -18.57
C ASN A 123 -4.07 8.42 -17.66
N VAL A 124 -3.84 7.96 -16.44
CA VAL A 124 -4.88 7.77 -15.43
C VAL A 124 -4.82 8.94 -14.46
N GLU A 125 -5.98 9.52 -14.15
CA GLU A 125 -6.09 10.63 -13.22
C GLU A 125 -5.40 10.33 -11.88
N HIS A 126 -4.63 11.29 -11.37
CA HIS A 126 -3.77 11.20 -10.18
C HIS A 126 -2.59 10.22 -10.26
N CYS A 127 -2.46 9.42 -11.32
CA CYS A 127 -1.29 8.58 -11.54
C CYS A 127 -0.17 9.33 -12.25
N GLU A 128 1.07 8.90 -12.01
CA GLU A 128 2.26 9.53 -12.58
C GLU A 128 3.21 8.47 -13.13
N LYS A 129 4.19 8.90 -13.94
CA LYS A 129 5.37 8.11 -14.26
C LYS A 129 6.25 7.95 -13.00
N ASP A 130 7.04 6.90 -12.97
CA ASP A 130 8.05 6.75 -11.92
C ASP A 130 9.14 7.83 -12.03
N PRO A 131 9.30 8.71 -11.01
CA PRO A 131 10.24 9.81 -11.07
C PRO A 131 11.70 9.40 -10.81
N ILE A 132 11.96 8.16 -10.37
CA ILE A 132 13.29 7.73 -9.92
C ILE A 132 14.00 6.91 -10.99
N PHE A 133 13.31 5.92 -11.54
CA PHE A 133 13.91 4.93 -12.42
C PHE A 133 13.28 4.85 -13.81
N ASP A 134 12.28 5.69 -14.08
CA ASP A 134 11.43 5.61 -15.27
C ASP A 134 10.90 4.19 -15.49
N ALA A 135 10.56 3.50 -14.39
CA ALA A 135 10.02 2.16 -14.42
C ALA A 135 8.60 2.16 -15.02
N GLN A 136 8.26 1.12 -15.78
CA GLN A 136 6.90 0.92 -16.26
C GLN A 136 6.03 0.25 -15.19
N TYR A 137 6.64 -0.59 -14.36
CA TYR A 137 5.97 -1.34 -13.29
C TYR A 137 6.77 -1.26 -12.00
N LEU A 138 6.07 -1.26 -10.87
CA LEU A 138 6.71 -1.23 -9.54
C LEU A 138 7.65 -2.42 -9.32
N ARG A 139 7.40 -3.56 -9.97
CA ARG A 139 8.29 -4.72 -9.91
C ARG A 139 9.71 -4.40 -10.40
N GLU A 140 9.86 -3.48 -11.35
CA GLU A 140 11.17 -3.08 -11.88
C GLU A 140 11.94 -2.29 -10.83
N VAL A 141 11.27 -1.48 -10.01
CA VAL A 141 11.88 -0.80 -8.85
C VAL A 141 12.42 -1.85 -7.87
N TYR A 142 11.62 -2.86 -7.50
CA TYR A 142 12.05 -3.95 -6.62
C TYR A 142 13.25 -4.72 -7.19
N LEU A 143 13.21 -5.08 -8.48
CA LEU A 143 14.27 -5.84 -9.14
C LEU A 143 15.55 -5.02 -9.35
N LYS A 144 15.46 -3.70 -9.51
CA LYS A 144 16.62 -2.79 -9.54
C LYS A 144 17.33 -2.74 -8.18
N VAL A 145 16.57 -2.75 -7.08
CA VAL A 145 17.12 -2.71 -5.71
C VAL A 145 17.63 -4.07 -5.25
N SER A 146 16.91 -5.14 -5.57
CA SER A 146 17.22 -6.51 -5.14
C SER A 146 17.06 -7.46 -6.32
N PRO A 147 18.11 -7.64 -7.15
CA PRO A 147 18.10 -8.58 -8.25
C PRO A 147 17.73 -9.99 -7.76
N GLY A 148 16.71 -10.61 -8.36
CA GLY A 148 16.22 -11.93 -7.95
C GLY A 148 15.17 -11.92 -6.83
N TYR A 149 14.67 -10.74 -6.42
CA TYR A 149 13.55 -10.67 -5.46
C TYR A 149 12.35 -11.51 -5.93
N ASN A 150 11.90 -12.42 -5.08
CA ASN A 150 10.84 -13.39 -5.36
C ASN A 150 9.60 -13.23 -4.45
N GLY A 151 9.59 -12.20 -3.61
CA GLY A 151 8.47 -11.86 -2.74
C GLY A 151 7.37 -11.06 -3.45
N ARG A 152 6.39 -10.58 -2.70
CA ARG A 152 5.27 -9.81 -3.24
C ARG A 152 5.70 -8.37 -3.57
N ILE A 153 5.40 -7.94 -4.80
CA ILE A 153 5.52 -6.54 -5.20
C ILE A 153 4.30 -5.78 -4.65
N THR A 154 4.49 -5.02 -3.57
CA THR A 154 3.40 -4.41 -2.80
C THR A 154 3.54 -2.89 -2.75
N VAL A 155 2.43 -2.22 -2.47
CA VAL A 155 2.40 -0.84 -1.99
C VAL A 155 1.86 -0.85 -0.55
N PRO A 156 2.30 0.05 0.34
CA PRO A 156 3.24 1.15 0.10
C PRO A 156 4.70 0.70 0.03
N VAL A 157 5.54 1.53 -0.60
CA VAL A 157 7.02 1.39 -0.56
C VAL A 157 7.61 2.72 -0.12
N LEU A 158 8.29 2.74 1.03
CA LEU A 158 9.14 3.85 1.44
C LEU A 158 10.53 3.66 0.82
N PHE A 159 10.88 4.56 -0.10
CA PHE A 159 12.08 4.49 -0.91
C PHE A 159 13.05 5.61 -0.54
N ASP A 160 14.34 5.28 -0.43
CA ASP A 160 15.42 6.25 -0.25
C ASP A 160 16.02 6.63 -1.61
N LYS A 161 15.82 7.88 -2.04
CA LYS A 161 16.33 8.39 -3.33
C LYS A 161 17.86 8.51 -3.37
N LYS A 162 18.51 8.71 -2.23
CA LYS A 162 19.96 8.93 -2.12
C LYS A 162 20.72 7.61 -2.25
N LEU A 163 20.28 6.59 -1.50
CA LEU A 163 20.89 5.26 -1.55
C LEU A 163 20.29 4.36 -2.64
N LYS A 164 19.18 4.79 -3.26
CA LYS A 164 18.41 4.00 -4.24
C LYS A 164 18.03 2.62 -3.68
N LYS A 165 17.50 2.62 -2.45
CA LYS A 165 17.08 1.41 -1.72
C LYS A 165 15.63 1.53 -1.29
N ILE A 166 14.95 0.38 -1.22
CA ILE A 166 13.71 0.26 -0.47
C ILE A 166 14.06 0.23 1.01
N VAL A 167 13.55 1.20 1.77
CA VAL A 167 13.71 1.26 3.22
C VAL A 167 12.75 0.26 3.85
N ASN A 168 11.46 0.41 3.56
CA ASN A 168 10.41 -0.35 4.21
C ASN A 168 9.19 -0.53 3.30
N ASN A 169 8.54 -1.69 3.34
CA ASN A 169 7.26 -1.95 2.66
C ASN A 169 6.16 -2.51 3.58
N GLU A 170 6.29 -2.27 4.88
CA GLU A 170 5.33 -2.58 5.93
C GLU A 170 4.61 -1.31 6.39
N SER A 171 3.34 -1.17 6.00
CA SER A 171 2.55 0.03 6.30
C SER A 171 2.50 0.40 7.79
N SER A 172 2.46 -0.61 8.67
CA SER A 172 2.36 -0.39 10.12
C SER A 172 3.64 0.20 10.73
N GLU A 173 4.80 -0.13 10.18
CA GLU A 173 6.08 0.45 10.60
C GLU A 173 6.28 1.84 9.99
N ILE A 174 5.90 2.02 8.71
CA ILE A 174 6.04 3.31 8.01
C ILE A 174 5.26 4.40 8.74
N ILE A 175 4.01 4.15 9.15
CA ILE A 175 3.23 5.17 9.88
C ILE A 175 3.86 5.52 11.24
N ARG A 176 4.49 4.56 11.93
CA ARG A 176 5.20 4.81 13.19
C ARG A 176 6.47 5.63 12.97
N MET A 177 7.19 5.38 11.87
CA MET A 177 8.31 6.23 11.48
C MET A 177 7.84 7.68 11.22
N PHE A 178 6.74 7.86 10.49
CA PHE A 178 6.20 9.20 10.23
C PHE A 178 5.74 9.91 11.50
N ASN A 179 5.14 9.16 12.44
CA ASN A 179 4.68 9.68 13.73
C ASN A 179 5.79 10.37 14.53
N LYS A 180 7.00 9.79 14.54
CA LYS A 180 8.07 10.18 15.47
C LYS A 180 9.37 10.60 14.78
N ASN A 181 9.85 9.80 13.83
CA ASN A 181 11.23 9.91 13.33
C ASN A 181 11.39 11.11 12.38
N PHE A 182 10.28 11.66 11.87
CA PHE A 182 10.25 12.84 11.02
C PHE A 182 9.82 14.13 11.74
N ASN A 183 9.69 14.13 13.07
CA ASN A 183 9.20 15.27 13.85
C ASN A 183 9.97 16.59 13.60
N LYS A 184 11.28 16.52 13.34
CA LYS A 184 12.10 17.70 13.02
C LYS A 184 11.80 18.31 11.65
N LEU A 185 11.11 17.59 10.77
CA LEU A 185 10.73 18.02 9.43
C LEU A 185 9.25 18.42 9.31
N CYS A 186 8.50 18.35 10.42
CA CYS A 186 7.13 18.86 10.47
C CYS A 186 7.14 20.40 10.31
N PRO A 187 6.12 20.99 9.67
CA PRO A 187 6.10 22.41 9.33
C PRO A 187 5.91 23.33 10.53
N ASP A 188 5.26 22.84 11.59
CA ASP A 188 4.96 23.60 12.79
C ASP A 188 4.86 22.67 14.04
N ASP A 189 4.65 23.30 15.19
CA ASP A 189 4.58 22.64 16.48
C ASP A 189 3.33 21.76 16.63
N GLU A 190 2.21 22.10 16.00
CA GLU A 190 0.98 21.32 16.05
C GLU A 190 1.19 19.96 15.39
N HIS A 191 1.69 19.95 14.15
CA HIS A 191 2.03 18.72 13.43
C HIS A 191 3.12 17.94 14.16
N ARG A 192 4.13 18.62 14.73
CA ARG A 192 5.22 17.96 15.48
C ARG A 192 4.72 17.28 16.75
N MET A 193 3.83 17.94 17.50
CA MET A 193 3.29 17.45 18.77
C MET A 193 2.19 16.41 18.59
N LEU A 194 1.55 16.33 17.43
CA LEU A 194 0.62 15.24 17.13
C LEU A 194 1.33 13.89 17.23
N ASP A 195 0.86 13.07 18.17
CA ASP A 195 1.34 11.71 18.40
C ASP A 195 0.13 10.76 18.38
N PHE A 196 0.05 9.95 17.33
CA PHE A 196 -0.99 8.92 17.18
C PHE A 196 -0.53 7.53 17.68
N TYR A 197 0.62 7.46 18.37
CA TYR A 197 1.10 6.27 19.09
C TYR A 197 1.76 6.66 20.45
N PRO A 198 1.08 7.45 21.31
CA PRO A 198 1.68 7.99 22.52
C PRO A 198 1.87 6.90 23.57
N GLU A 199 2.94 7.00 24.36
CA GLU A 199 3.40 5.98 25.31
C GLU A 199 2.28 5.45 26.22
N HIS A 200 1.48 6.35 26.78
CA HIS A 200 0.38 6.01 27.69
C HIS A 200 -0.80 5.25 27.04
N LEU A 201 -0.92 5.25 25.71
CA LEU A 201 -1.96 4.50 24.98
C LEU A 201 -1.42 3.27 24.23
N GLN A 202 -0.11 3.03 24.19
CA GLN A 202 0.48 1.95 23.38
C GLN A 202 -0.12 0.57 23.69
N GLY A 203 -0.33 0.26 24.98
CA GLY A 203 -0.98 -0.98 25.40
C GLY A 203 -2.39 -1.13 24.84
N LYS A 204 -3.20 -0.06 24.90
CA LYS A 204 -4.57 -0.07 24.38
C LYS A 204 -4.60 -0.13 22.85
N ILE A 205 -3.72 0.62 22.19
CA ILE A 205 -3.58 0.61 20.73
C ILE A 205 -3.19 -0.79 20.25
N GLN A 206 -2.26 -1.45 20.92
CA GLN A 206 -1.84 -2.81 20.59
C GLN A 206 -2.99 -3.80 20.77
N GLU A 207 -3.67 -3.78 21.93
CA GLU A 207 -4.85 -4.60 22.21
C GLU A 207 -5.91 -4.47 21.11
N VAL A 208 -6.21 -3.24 20.69
CA VAL A 208 -7.17 -2.95 19.62
C VAL A 208 -6.69 -3.50 18.27
N ASN A 209 -5.45 -3.20 17.89
CA ASN A 209 -4.89 -3.60 16.60
C ASN A 209 -4.77 -5.13 16.46
N ASP A 210 -4.54 -5.84 17.55
CA ASP A 210 -4.39 -7.30 17.59
C ASP A 210 -5.65 -8.04 17.13
N TRP A 211 -6.84 -7.49 17.41
CA TRP A 211 -8.09 -8.06 16.89
C TRP A 211 -8.62 -7.36 15.65
N ILE A 212 -8.35 -6.06 15.44
CA ILE A 212 -8.78 -5.35 14.22
C ILE A 212 -8.08 -5.90 12.98
N TYR A 213 -6.77 -6.15 13.04
CA TYR A 213 -6.03 -6.60 11.87
C TYR A 213 -6.51 -7.97 11.34
N PRO A 214 -6.48 -9.07 12.11
CA PRO A 214 -6.80 -10.40 11.59
C PRO A 214 -8.30 -10.58 11.29
N ASN A 215 -9.18 -9.85 11.99
CA ASN A 215 -10.64 -10.04 11.88
C ASN A 215 -11.34 -9.01 11.02
N ILE A 216 -10.81 -7.78 10.86
CA ILE A 216 -11.44 -6.73 10.06
C ILE A 216 -10.57 -6.37 8.86
N ASN A 217 -9.37 -5.81 9.08
CA ASN A 217 -8.55 -5.31 7.96
C ASN A 217 -8.16 -6.44 6.99
N ASN A 218 -7.72 -7.57 7.54
CA ASN A 218 -7.45 -8.76 6.77
C ASN A 218 -8.69 -9.67 6.64
N GLY A 219 -9.66 -9.54 7.55
CA GLY A 219 -10.89 -10.32 7.55
C GLY A 219 -11.71 -10.17 6.26
N VAL A 220 -11.84 -8.95 5.74
CA VAL A 220 -12.53 -8.72 4.46
C VAL A 220 -11.85 -9.44 3.29
N TYR A 221 -10.52 -9.51 3.26
CA TYR A 221 -9.78 -10.27 2.25
C TYR A 221 -9.93 -11.78 2.45
N ARG A 222 -9.98 -12.25 3.71
CA ARG A 222 -10.26 -13.65 4.02
C ARG A 222 -11.64 -14.08 3.52
N CYS A 223 -12.63 -13.21 3.62
CA CYS A 223 -13.96 -13.44 3.02
C CYS A 223 -13.86 -13.47 1.48
N GLY A 224 -13.30 -12.42 0.88
CA GLY A 224 -13.30 -12.24 -0.56
C GLY A 224 -12.48 -13.25 -1.36
N PHE A 225 -11.38 -13.74 -0.79
CA PHE A 225 -10.48 -14.70 -1.44
C PHE A 225 -10.67 -16.14 -0.97
N ALA A 226 -11.63 -16.42 -0.09
CA ALA A 226 -11.98 -17.78 0.27
C ALA A 226 -12.34 -18.61 -0.98
N ARG A 227 -11.87 -19.87 -1.02
CA ARG A 227 -12.15 -20.84 -2.09
C ARG A 227 -12.98 -22.04 -1.62
N SER A 228 -13.42 -22.02 -0.36
CA SER A 228 -14.38 -22.97 0.22
C SER A 228 -15.46 -22.23 0.99
N GLN A 229 -16.64 -22.84 1.10
CA GLN A 229 -17.75 -22.26 1.86
C GLN A 229 -17.38 -22.15 3.34
N GLU A 230 -16.70 -23.16 3.89
CA GLU A 230 -16.30 -23.21 5.29
C GLU A 230 -15.29 -22.10 5.63
N ALA A 231 -14.30 -21.84 4.76
CA ALA A 231 -13.35 -20.77 4.98
C ALA A 231 -14.02 -19.38 4.91
N TYR A 232 -14.97 -19.22 3.98
CA TYR A 232 -15.77 -18.00 3.89
C TYR A 232 -16.64 -17.80 5.14
N ASP A 233 -17.39 -18.82 5.57
CA ASP A 233 -18.30 -18.76 6.71
C ASP A 233 -17.55 -18.38 8.00
N GLN A 234 -16.39 -19.01 8.24
CA GLN A 234 -15.54 -18.67 9.37
C GLN A 234 -15.04 -17.21 9.31
N ALA A 235 -14.59 -16.78 8.13
CA ALA A 235 -14.06 -15.43 7.95
C ALA A 235 -15.14 -14.36 8.13
N VAL A 236 -16.32 -14.55 7.52
CA VAL A 236 -17.41 -13.57 7.56
C VAL A 236 -18.08 -13.51 8.93
N GLN A 237 -18.20 -14.64 9.62
CA GLN A 237 -18.70 -14.66 11.00
C GLN A 237 -17.73 -13.95 11.95
N GLY A 238 -16.42 -14.19 11.80
CA GLY A 238 -15.38 -13.49 12.54
C GLY A 238 -15.38 -11.98 12.26
N LEU A 239 -15.53 -11.58 11.00
CA LEU A 239 -15.62 -10.18 10.59
C LEU A 239 -16.78 -9.45 11.29
N PHE A 240 -18.00 -9.97 11.16
CA PHE A 240 -19.17 -9.28 11.71
C PHE A 240 -19.20 -9.30 13.24
N THR A 241 -18.70 -10.36 13.89
CA THR A 241 -18.51 -10.37 15.35
C THR A 241 -17.63 -9.20 15.80
N HIS A 242 -16.57 -8.89 15.05
CA HIS A 242 -15.65 -7.81 15.41
C HIS A 242 -16.13 -6.42 14.95
N LEU A 243 -16.92 -6.32 13.86
CA LEU A 243 -17.62 -5.08 13.53
C LEU A 243 -18.66 -4.72 14.60
N ASP A 244 -19.41 -5.69 15.11
CA ASP A 244 -20.35 -5.49 16.22
C ASP A 244 -19.60 -5.05 17.51
N LYS A 245 -18.39 -5.59 17.75
CA LYS A 245 -17.50 -5.13 18.83
C LYS A 245 -17.02 -3.68 18.65
N VAL A 246 -16.68 -3.27 17.42
CA VAL A 246 -16.31 -1.87 17.11
C VAL A 246 -17.48 -0.95 17.38
N GLU A 247 -18.69 -1.32 16.95
CA GLU A 247 -19.90 -0.53 17.18
C GLU A 247 -20.16 -0.32 18.67
N ASP A 248 -20.11 -1.39 19.47
CA ASP A 248 -20.27 -1.31 20.93
C ASP A 248 -19.19 -0.44 21.58
N LEU A 249 -17.94 -0.56 21.14
CA LEU A 249 -16.84 0.29 21.62
C LEU A 249 -17.09 1.76 21.31
N LEU A 250 -17.40 2.10 20.06
CA LEU A 250 -17.64 3.48 19.61
C LEU A 250 -18.94 4.08 20.17
N SER A 251 -19.82 3.26 20.75
CA SER A 251 -20.98 3.74 21.50
C SER A 251 -20.62 4.38 22.84
N LYS A 252 -19.42 4.07 23.37
CA LYS A 252 -18.95 4.47 24.71
C LYS A 252 -17.83 5.50 24.69
N GLN A 253 -17.12 5.63 23.58
CA GLN A 253 -15.94 6.49 23.48
C GLN A 253 -15.76 7.09 22.09
N ARG A 254 -14.87 8.08 22.01
CA ARG A 254 -14.71 8.88 20.80
C ARG A 254 -13.95 8.10 19.71
N TYR A 255 -12.82 7.53 20.07
CA TYR A 255 -11.94 6.81 19.16
C TYR A 255 -11.64 5.42 19.72
N LEU A 256 -10.97 4.56 18.97
CA LEU A 256 -10.80 3.15 19.35
C LEU A 256 -9.95 2.95 20.61
N ALA A 257 -9.03 3.88 20.90
CA ALA A 257 -8.16 3.84 22.08
C ALA A 257 -8.55 4.83 23.19
N GLY A 258 -9.71 5.49 23.09
CA GLY A 258 -10.21 6.41 24.10
C GLY A 258 -10.75 7.70 23.51
N THR A 259 -10.28 8.85 24.00
CA THR A 259 -10.73 10.19 23.58
C THR A 259 -9.83 10.85 22.53
N GLN A 260 -8.64 10.31 22.27
CA GLN A 260 -7.67 10.82 21.28
C GLN A 260 -7.62 9.94 20.03
N LEU A 261 -7.42 10.56 18.85
CA LEU A 261 -7.12 9.87 17.60
C LEU A 261 -5.78 9.12 17.67
N THR A 262 -5.74 7.86 17.23
CA THR A 262 -4.53 7.01 17.25
C THR A 262 -4.31 6.26 15.92
N GLU A 263 -3.18 5.55 15.79
CA GLU A 263 -2.92 4.69 14.64
C GLU A 263 -3.98 3.58 14.48
N ALA A 264 -4.65 3.17 15.56
CA ALA A 264 -5.74 2.20 15.47
C ALA A 264 -6.88 2.74 14.60
N ASP A 265 -7.19 4.04 14.75
CA ASP A 265 -8.27 4.71 14.01
C ASP A 265 -7.91 4.85 12.52
N ILE A 266 -6.67 5.25 12.22
CA ILE A 266 -6.12 5.28 10.86
C ILE A 266 -6.22 3.90 10.21
N ARG A 267 -5.81 2.85 10.95
CA ARG A 267 -5.81 1.47 10.45
C ARG A 267 -7.21 0.95 10.17
N LEU A 268 -8.19 1.28 11.01
CA LEU A 268 -9.59 0.87 10.82
C LEU A 268 -10.27 1.66 9.71
N PHE A 269 -10.13 2.99 9.69
CA PHE A 269 -10.75 3.88 8.70
C PHE A 269 -10.51 3.40 7.27
N THR A 270 -9.27 3.06 6.96
CA THR A 270 -8.89 2.61 5.60
C THR A 270 -9.64 1.37 5.14
N THR A 271 -10.13 0.52 6.06
CA THR A 271 -11.04 -0.58 5.74
C THR A 271 -12.49 -0.11 5.66
N LEU A 272 -12.97 0.67 6.63
CA LEU A 272 -14.38 1.08 6.68
C LEU A 272 -14.80 1.91 5.47
N VAL A 273 -13.97 2.88 5.04
CA VAL A 273 -14.29 3.76 3.90
C VAL A 273 -14.43 2.99 2.58
N ARG A 274 -13.86 1.77 2.49
CA ARG A 274 -13.94 0.89 1.32
C ARG A 274 -15.08 -0.12 1.43
N PHE A 275 -15.70 -0.24 2.60
CA PHE A 275 -16.55 -1.39 2.90
C PHE A 275 -17.82 -1.42 2.05
N ASP A 276 -18.62 -0.36 2.07
CA ASP A 276 -19.92 -0.36 1.40
C ASP A 276 -19.81 -0.28 -0.13
N HIS A 277 -18.77 0.39 -0.64
CA HIS A 277 -18.49 0.51 -2.08
C HIS A 277 -17.78 -0.70 -2.69
N VAL A 278 -17.14 -1.54 -1.86
CA VAL A 278 -16.33 -2.66 -2.35
C VAL A 278 -16.59 -3.92 -1.53
N TYR A 279 -16.20 -3.96 -0.26
CA TYR A 279 -16.14 -5.22 0.49
C TYR A 279 -17.51 -5.88 0.67
N HIS A 280 -18.56 -5.07 0.83
CA HIS A 280 -19.93 -5.52 0.98
C HIS A 280 -20.36 -6.41 -0.20
N GLY A 281 -20.20 -5.93 -1.44
CA GLY A 281 -20.53 -6.70 -2.64
C GLY A 281 -19.39 -7.61 -3.12
N HIS A 282 -18.24 -7.00 -3.45
CA HIS A 282 -17.11 -7.66 -4.12
C HIS A 282 -16.52 -8.80 -3.28
N PHE A 283 -16.40 -8.60 -1.97
CA PHE A 283 -15.90 -9.62 -1.04
C PHE A 283 -17.02 -10.35 -0.27
N LYS A 284 -18.28 -10.15 -0.68
CA LYS A 284 -19.46 -10.80 -0.08
C LYS A 284 -19.59 -10.53 1.42
N CYS A 285 -19.03 -9.44 1.94
CA CYS A 285 -19.16 -9.06 3.34
C CYS A 285 -20.53 -8.38 3.58
N ASN A 286 -21.63 -9.12 3.36
CA ASN A 286 -22.94 -8.54 3.08
C ASN A 286 -24.01 -8.76 4.17
N LYS A 287 -23.64 -9.11 5.41
CA LYS A 287 -24.61 -9.20 6.52
C LYS A 287 -25.20 -7.82 6.85
N LYS A 288 -24.39 -6.76 6.79
CA LYS A 288 -24.75 -5.39 7.16
C LYS A 288 -23.75 -4.39 6.55
N ARG A 289 -24.20 -3.21 6.14
CA ARG A 289 -23.33 -2.11 5.64
C ARG A 289 -22.81 -1.28 6.81
N ILE A 290 -21.73 -0.52 6.61
CA ILE A 290 -21.20 0.42 7.60
C ILE A 290 -22.21 1.52 7.90
N ILE A 291 -22.93 2.02 6.89
CA ILE A 291 -24.01 3.02 7.09
C ILE A 291 -25.14 2.54 8.02
N ASP A 292 -25.30 1.23 8.19
CA ASP A 292 -26.33 0.65 9.07
C ASP A 292 -25.86 0.56 10.55
N TYR A 293 -24.59 0.90 10.84
CA TYR A 293 -24.01 0.95 12.18
C TYR A 293 -23.93 2.40 12.67
N PRO A 294 -24.81 2.87 13.57
CA PRO A 294 -24.92 4.30 13.85
C PRO A 294 -23.66 4.92 14.46
N ASN A 295 -22.99 4.26 15.41
CA ASN A 295 -21.78 4.83 16.03
C ASN A 295 -20.60 4.76 15.06
N MET A 296 -20.43 3.64 14.35
CA MET A 296 -19.38 3.46 13.35
C MET A 296 -19.58 4.37 12.13
N TRP A 297 -20.82 4.64 11.69
CA TRP A 297 -21.14 5.57 10.62
C TRP A 297 -20.77 7.00 11.02
N SER A 298 -21.22 7.47 12.19
CA SER A 298 -20.82 8.79 12.70
C SER A 298 -19.29 8.88 12.87
N TYR A 299 -18.63 7.81 13.33
CA TYR A 299 -17.17 7.76 13.50
C TYR A 299 -16.44 7.88 12.18
N MET A 300 -16.90 7.17 11.16
CA MET A 300 -16.27 7.22 9.86
C MET A 300 -16.49 8.59 9.21
N LYS A 301 -17.66 9.23 9.39
CA LYS A 301 -17.91 10.61 8.93
C LYS A 301 -16.98 11.61 9.64
N GLU A 302 -16.83 11.49 10.96
CA GLU A 302 -15.90 12.32 11.73
C GLU A 302 -14.48 12.23 11.18
N LEU A 303 -13.98 11.01 10.94
CA LEU A 303 -12.65 10.84 10.37
C LEU A 303 -12.57 11.38 8.95
N TYR A 304 -13.53 11.06 8.08
CA TYR A 304 -13.53 11.51 6.68
C TYR A 304 -13.47 13.03 6.56
N GLN A 305 -14.22 13.75 7.42
CA GLN A 305 -14.27 15.21 7.44
C GLN A 305 -12.97 15.86 7.95
N MET A 306 -12.05 15.08 8.55
CA MET A 306 -10.68 15.54 8.77
C MET A 306 -9.93 15.53 7.44
N ALA A 307 -9.33 16.67 7.08
CA ALA A 307 -8.65 16.85 5.80
C ALA A 307 -7.63 15.73 5.48
N ALA A 308 -6.93 15.19 6.48
CA ALA A 308 -5.94 14.13 6.30
C ALA A 308 -6.52 12.77 5.86
N PHE A 309 -7.82 12.55 6.01
CA PHE A 309 -8.50 11.29 5.70
C PHE A 309 -9.35 11.41 4.43
N GLY A 310 -10.24 12.41 4.36
CA GLY A 310 -11.13 12.61 3.21
C GLY A 310 -10.35 12.92 1.93
N SER A 311 -9.42 13.87 1.98
CA SER A 311 -8.66 14.28 0.80
C SER A 311 -7.66 13.24 0.27
N THR A 312 -7.39 12.18 1.03
CA THR A 312 -6.57 11.04 0.58
C THR A 312 -7.41 9.86 0.09
N THR A 313 -8.74 9.98 0.11
CA THR A 313 -9.68 8.95 -0.33
C THR A 313 -10.15 9.19 -1.76
N ASP A 314 -9.69 8.36 -2.69
CA ASP A 314 -10.17 8.36 -4.07
C ASP A 314 -11.07 7.15 -4.34
N MET A 315 -12.38 7.38 -4.40
CA MET A 315 -13.36 6.30 -4.57
C MET A 315 -13.32 5.68 -5.97
N ASN A 316 -12.92 6.44 -6.99
CA ASN A 316 -12.78 5.95 -8.35
C ASN A 316 -11.62 4.95 -8.46
N HIS A 317 -10.46 5.27 -7.89
CA HIS A 317 -9.33 4.34 -7.78
C HIS A 317 -9.70 3.11 -6.92
N ILE A 318 -10.34 3.31 -5.77
CA ILE A 318 -10.79 2.23 -4.89
C ILE A 318 -11.68 1.26 -5.65
N THR A 319 -12.82 1.72 -6.19
CA THR A 319 -13.81 0.84 -6.81
C THR A 319 -13.26 0.13 -8.05
N LYS A 320 -12.58 0.86 -8.94
CA LYS A 320 -11.98 0.29 -10.15
C LYS A 320 -10.90 -0.72 -9.85
N HIS A 321 -10.00 -0.45 -8.89
CA HIS A 321 -8.95 -1.41 -8.54
C HIS A 321 -9.54 -2.76 -8.16
N TYR A 322 -10.46 -2.78 -7.18
CA TYR A 322 -10.98 -4.06 -6.68
C TYR A 322 -11.80 -4.79 -7.72
N GLN A 323 -12.68 -4.08 -8.42
CA GLN A 323 -13.66 -4.71 -9.30
C GLN A 323 -13.06 -5.07 -10.67
N MET A 324 -12.07 -4.32 -11.18
CA MET A 324 -11.42 -4.60 -12.46
C MET A 324 -10.18 -5.51 -12.33
N SER A 325 -9.44 -5.44 -11.22
CA SER A 325 -8.18 -6.20 -11.07
C SER A 325 -8.39 -7.63 -10.58
N HIS A 326 -9.42 -7.89 -9.78
CA HIS A 326 -9.69 -9.22 -9.23
C HIS A 326 -10.56 -10.05 -10.17
N THR A 327 -10.08 -10.34 -11.38
CA THR A 327 -10.81 -11.13 -12.39
C THR A 327 -11.18 -12.54 -11.92
N SER A 328 -10.48 -13.09 -10.92
CA SER A 328 -10.86 -14.36 -10.28
C SER A 328 -12.11 -14.29 -9.38
N ILE A 329 -12.61 -13.08 -9.10
CA ILE A 329 -13.86 -12.81 -8.36
C ILE A 329 -14.90 -12.19 -9.30
N ASN A 330 -14.47 -11.25 -10.13
CA ASN A 330 -15.32 -10.52 -11.08
C ASN A 330 -14.74 -10.67 -12.51
N PRO A 331 -15.05 -11.75 -13.23
CA PRO A 331 -14.38 -12.10 -14.49
C PRO A 331 -14.47 -11.04 -15.59
N PHE A 332 -15.55 -10.28 -15.62
CA PHE A 332 -15.78 -9.24 -16.65
C PHE A 332 -15.29 -7.86 -16.22
N GLY A 333 -14.77 -7.70 -15.00
CA GLY A 333 -14.27 -6.42 -14.52
C GLY A 333 -15.32 -5.30 -14.44
N ILE A 334 -16.61 -5.64 -14.41
CA ILE A 334 -17.68 -4.65 -14.35
C ILE A 334 -17.63 -3.95 -13.01
N VAL A 335 -17.57 -2.61 -13.03
CA VAL A 335 -17.66 -1.79 -11.82
C VAL A 335 -19.13 -1.48 -11.56
N TYR A 336 -19.72 -2.03 -10.50
CA TYR A 336 -21.09 -1.71 -10.12
C TYR A 336 -21.19 -0.26 -9.62
N ILE A 337 -22.35 0.37 -9.87
CA ILE A 337 -22.59 1.80 -9.64
C ILE A 337 -22.40 2.24 -8.17
N GLY A 338 -22.54 1.28 -7.23
CA GLY A 338 -22.30 1.50 -5.79
C GLY A 338 -23.40 2.31 -5.10
N PRO A 339 -23.50 2.23 -3.77
CA PRO A 339 -24.47 3.02 -3.03
C PRO A 339 -24.10 4.50 -3.08
N ASP A 340 -25.11 5.37 -3.15
CA ASP A 340 -24.92 6.81 -2.93
C ASP A 340 -24.62 7.05 -1.45
N ILE A 341 -23.38 7.43 -1.14
CA ILE A 341 -22.92 7.69 0.22
C ILE A 341 -22.39 9.11 0.31
N ASN A 342 -22.95 9.89 1.23
CA ASN A 342 -22.48 11.23 1.55
C ASN A 342 -21.69 11.22 2.87
N PHE A 343 -20.35 11.22 2.76
CA PHE A 343 -19.45 11.27 3.92
C PHE A 343 -19.43 12.63 4.62
N GLU A 344 -19.89 13.68 3.95
CA GLU A 344 -19.92 15.07 4.44
C GLU A 344 -21.18 15.39 5.26
N GLU A 345 -22.08 14.42 5.45
CA GLU A 345 -23.22 14.62 6.33
C GLU A 345 -22.79 14.95 7.77
N PRO A 346 -23.53 15.81 8.49
CA PRO A 346 -23.23 16.07 9.90
C PRO A 346 -23.15 14.80 10.74
N HIS A 347 -22.27 14.80 11.73
CA HIS A 347 -22.17 13.75 12.75
C HIS A 347 -22.17 14.38 14.15
N ASP A 348 -22.52 13.61 15.17
CA ASP A 348 -22.74 14.08 16.54
C ASP A 348 -21.58 13.76 17.49
N ARG A 349 -20.49 13.21 16.97
CA ARG A 349 -19.45 12.61 17.80
C ARG A 349 -18.68 13.55 18.71
N ALA A 350 -18.40 14.77 18.26
CA ALA A 350 -17.78 15.80 19.11
C ALA A 350 -18.72 16.25 20.24
N SER A 351 -20.03 16.34 19.98
CA SER A 351 -21.03 16.68 21.01
C SER A 351 -21.33 15.53 21.96
N LYS A 352 -21.29 14.29 21.47
CA LYS A 352 -21.56 13.08 22.26
C LYS A 352 -20.39 12.72 23.19
N PHE A 353 -19.17 13.04 22.77
CA PHE A 353 -17.94 12.77 23.53
C PHE A 353 -17.05 14.03 23.54
N PRO A 354 -17.38 15.04 24.38
CA PRO A 354 -16.54 16.22 24.53
C PRO A 354 -15.15 15.82 25.07
N LEU A 355 -14.12 16.58 24.66
CA LEU A 355 -12.73 16.38 25.08
C LEU A 355 -12.49 16.76 26.54
#